data_AF-A0A3B8VRF2-F1
#
_entry.id   AF-A0A3B8VRF2-F1
#
_cell.length_a   1.000
_cell.length_b   1.000
_cell.length_c   1.000
_cell.angle_alpha   90.00
_cell.angle_beta   90.00
_cell.angle_gamma   90.00
#
_symmetry.space_group_name_H-M   'P 1'
#
loop_
_entity.id
_entity.type
_entity.pdbx_description
1 polymer ?
#
loop_
_entity_poly.entity_id
_entity_poly.type
_entity_poly.pdbx_seq_one_letter_code
_entity_poly.pdbx_strand_id
1 'polypeptide(L)' 'MSIMVRIPTPLRRVTNGQDKVQVNGDSVGAIIGDLDSQFP' A
#
# COMPACT_ATOMS: atom_id res chain seq x y z
N MET A 1 7.21 9.54 6.68
CA MET A 1 7.36 8.45 7.69
C MET A 1 7.10 7.10 7.02
N SER A 2 7.85 6.04 7.33
CA SER A 2 7.59 4.69 6.77
C SER A 2 6.49 4.00 7.58
N ILE A 3 5.40 3.67 6.91
CA ILE A 3 4.19 3.10 7.50
C ILE A 3 3.97 1.72 6.90
N MET A 4 3.72 0.74 7.76
CA MET A 4 3.38 -0.61 7.33
C MET A 4 1.87 -0.73 7.18
N VAL A 5 1.40 -0.86 5.94
CA VAL A 5 -0.02 -1.05 5.63
C VAL A 5 -0.31 -2.53 5.45
N ARG A 6 -1.30 -3.04 6.18
CA ARG A 6 -1.76 -4.44 6.04
C ARG A 6 -2.79 -4.52 4.94
N ILE A 7 -2.56 -5.39 3.97
CA ILE A 7 -3.43 -5.54 2.81
C ILE A 7 -4.45 -6.66 3.05
N PRO A 8 -5.76 -6.32 3.06
CA PRO A 8 -6.84 -7.30 3.12
C PRO A 8 -6.74 -8.32 1.99
N THR A 9 -7.13 -9.57 2.23
CA THR A 9 -7.10 -10.66 1.24
C THR A 9 -7.70 -10.28 -0.12
N PRO A 10 -8.81 -9.52 -0.21
CA PRO A 10 -9.37 -9.08 -1.50
C PRO A 10 -8.48 -8.08 -2.28
N LEU A 11 -7.60 -7.35 -1.60
CA LEU A 11 -6.72 -6.34 -2.20
C LEU A 11 -5.32 -6.87 -2.50
N ARG A 12 -4.95 -8.06 -1.98
CA ARG A 12 -3.65 -8.68 -2.27
C ARG A 12 -3.42 -8.93 -3.77
N ARG A 13 -4.49 -9.14 -4.52
CA ARG A 13 -4.45 -9.35 -5.98
C ARG A 13 -3.90 -8.15 -6.76
N VAL A 14 -4.05 -6.93 -6.23
CA VAL A 14 -3.44 -5.73 -6.83
C VAL A 14 -2.07 -5.42 -6.24
N THR A 15 -1.81 -5.79 -4.98
CA THR A 15 -0.48 -5.59 -4.35
C THR A 15 0.48 -6.78 -4.52
N ASN A 16 0.49 -7.44 -5.70
CA ASN A 16 1.37 -8.59 -6.01
C ASN A 16 1.37 -9.73 -4.98
N GLY A 17 0.22 -9.97 -4.34
CA GLY A 17 0.04 -11.01 -3.32
C GLY A 17 0.55 -10.64 -1.93
N GLN A 18 1.11 -9.44 -1.74
CA GLN A 18 1.71 -9.04 -0.47
C GLN A 18 0.64 -8.77 0.59
N ASP A 19 0.86 -9.29 1.80
CA ASP A 19 0.00 -9.07 2.96
C ASP A 19 0.36 -7.80 3.75
N LYS A 20 1.58 -7.30 3.55
CA LYS A 20 2.13 -6.08 4.17
C LYS A 20 2.95 -5.32 3.14
N VAL A 21 2.70 -4.03 3.02
CA VAL A 21 3.45 -3.13 2.16
C VAL A 21 4.02 -2.00 3.01
N GLN A 22 5.28 -1.65 2.79
CA GLN A 22 5.87 -0.44 3.33
C GLN A 22 5.62 0.71 2.35
N VAL A 23 5.00 1.75 2.86
CA VAL A 23 4.65 2.95 2.10
C VAL A 23 5.01 4.18 2.88
N ASN A 24 5.40 5.23 2.16
CA ASN A 24 5.83 6.47 2.76
C ASN A 24 4.80 7.55 2.48
N GLY A 25 4.23 8.10 3.54
CA GLY A 25 3.26 9.19 3.39
C GLY A 25 2.91 9.83 4.72
N ASP A 26 2.61 11.12 4.67
CA ASP A 26 2.25 11.91 5.85
C ASP A 26 0.73 12.04 6.00
N SER A 27 -0.04 11.57 5.01
CA SER A 27 -1.50 11.53 5.00
C SER A 27 -2.02 10.26 4.34
N VAL A 28 -3.27 9.89 4.62
CA VAL A 28 -3.94 8.73 4.00
C VAL A 28 -3.94 8.83 2.47
N GLY A 29 -4.15 10.03 1.92
CA GLY A 29 -4.12 10.25 0.46
C GLY A 29 -2.72 10.01 -0.14
N ALA A 30 -1.66 10.48 0.53
CA ALA A 30 -0.30 10.24 0.10
C ALA A 30 0.06 8.74 0.11
N ILE A 31 -0.39 8.02 1.14
CA ILE A 31 -0.20 6.56 1.26
C ILE A 31 -0.89 5.80 0.11
N ILE A 32 -2.12 6.19 -0.25
CA ILE A 32 -2.87 5.56 -1.34
C ILE A 32 -2.20 5.84 -2.69
N GLY A 33 -1.75 7.08 -2.94
CA GLY A 33 -1.05 7.43 -4.19
C GLY A 33 0.30 6.72 -4.35
N ASP A 34 1.04 6.51 -3.25
CA ASP A 34 2.28 5.74 -3.25
C ASP A 34 2.01 4.25 -3.54
N LEU A 35 0.95 3.67 -2.94
CA LEU A 35 0.49 2.31 -3.25
C LEU A 35 0.11 2.15 -4.72
N ASP A 36 -0.68 3.06 -5.27
CA ASP A 36 -1.14 3.03 -6.66
C ASP A 36 0.04 3.18 -7.65
N SER A 37 1.04 4.00 -7.31
CA SER A 37 2.25 4.16 -8.11
C SER A 37 3.15 2.92 -8.11
N GLN A 38 3.20 2.19 -6.98
CA GLN A 38 3.98 0.95 -6.86
C GLN A 38 3.26 -0.27 -7.45
N PHE A 39 1.93 -0.23 -7.53
CA PHE A 39 1.07 -1.34 -7.94
C PHE A 39 -0.06 -0.83 -8.86
N PRO A 40 0.22 -0.58 -10.15
CA PRO A 40 -0.81 -0.19 -11.13
C PRO A 40 -1.78 -1.32 -11.49
#